data_AF-A0AAX3M094-F1
#
_entry.id   AF-A0AAX3M094-F1
#
_cell.length_a   1.000
_cell.length_b   1.000
_cell.length_c   1.000
_cell.angle_alpha   90.00
_cell.angle_beta   90.00
_cell.angle_gamma   90.00
#
_symmetry.space_group_name_H-M   'P 1'
#
loop_
_entity.id
_entity.type
_entity.pdbx_description
1 polymer ?
#
loop_
_entity_poly.entity_id
_entity_poly.type
_entity_poly.pdbx_seq_one_letter_code
_entity_poly.pdbx_strand_id
1 'polypeptide(L)'
;MINKANSRAICILGMHRSGTSAIARSINLLGVYLGESENLLSAQEDNPHGFWEHLNIIDIQNRILWELGVSWDTPVPLEELWWKKPEMIPFRNEIKQFISQQMISQNLWAWKDPRTCLLLPLWLDILQELGVEVNFVISIRNPLDIANSLLKRNNIPIQKSLGIWMNYMISVARWTANSKCILVSYDEFLDDWHQQLFNLSQQLNLPWPENELELKEKMQKFINPQFRHSYSSNDQLKETIGLKPFVNLYDIYLKKMNFQLDYTLPQIEEIASEYKAYAALFDIANLTKIELQQRVELIDTRHNIQHYLGELQEVQTQLKSQQNEQKKINTFLNNSLISGKDTEEKILHLEKMISALREDQHSLQQILQSRGWNYLKKYYIYRDLLFSKLKKITKKHSSK
;
A
#
# COMPACT_ATOMS: atom_id res chain seq x y z
N MET A 1 -30.87 0.53 8.88
CA MET A 1 -30.08 1.73 9.22
C MET A 1 -28.98 1.28 10.15
N ILE A 2 -27.73 1.21 9.68
CA ILE A 2 -26.58 0.86 10.53
C ILE A 2 -26.39 2.04 11.49
N ASN A 3 -26.44 1.77 12.79
CA ASN A 3 -26.25 2.77 13.83
C ASN A 3 -24.79 3.26 13.75
N LYS A 4 -24.55 4.38 13.06
CA LYS A 4 -23.22 5.02 12.93
C LYS A 4 -22.57 5.36 14.28
N ALA A 5 -23.34 5.36 15.37
CA ALA A 5 -22.92 5.89 16.67
C ALA A 5 -21.92 5.00 17.47
N ASN A 6 -21.60 3.77 17.03
CA ASN A 6 -20.83 2.82 17.85
C ASN A 6 -19.66 2.10 17.14
N SER A 7 -19.21 2.53 15.96
CA SER A 7 -18.05 1.87 15.31
C SER A 7 -16.75 2.34 15.96
N ARG A 8 -15.96 1.38 16.46
CA ARG A 8 -14.66 1.61 17.08
C ARG A 8 -13.56 0.94 16.26
N ALA A 9 -12.51 1.70 15.99
CA ALA A 9 -11.37 1.26 15.21
C ALA A 9 -10.09 1.23 16.06
N ILE A 10 -9.21 0.27 15.79
CA ILE A 10 -7.89 0.17 16.40
C ILE A 10 -6.83 0.32 15.31
N CYS A 11 -6.04 1.38 15.40
CA CYS A 11 -4.94 1.63 14.47
C CYS A 11 -3.64 1.09 15.07
N ILE A 12 -3.05 0.08 14.42
CA ILE A 12 -1.79 -0.50 14.86
C ILE A 12 -0.65 0.18 14.12
N LEU A 13 0.17 0.90 14.89
CA LEU A 13 1.26 1.74 14.41
C LEU A 13 2.61 1.19 14.87
N GLY A 14 3.65 1.52 14.12
CA GLY A 14 5.01 1.11 14.40
C GLY A 14 5.82 1.04 13.13
N MET A 15 7.12 1.30 13.24
CA MET A 15 8.05 1.15 12.12
C MET A 15 8.04 -0.30 11.61
N HIS A 16 8.32 -0.50 10.30
CA HIS A 16 8.55 -1.85 9.77
C HIS A 16 9.54 -2.61 10.68
N ARG A 17 9.27 -3.90 10.91
CA ARG A 17 10.08 -4.79 11.78
C ARG A 17 9.98 -4.49 13.28
N SER A 18 9.04 -3.65 13.73
CA SER A 18 8.77 -3.46 15.16
C SER A 18 7.84 -4.51 15.78
N GLY A 19 7.28 -5.45 14.99
CA GLY A 19 6.36 -6.47 15.51
C GLY A 19 4.87 -6.13 15.41
N THR A 20 4.50 -5.12 14.62
CA THR A 20 3.09 -4.77 14.36
C THR A 20 2.25 -5.92 13.84
N SER A 21 2.82 -6.84 13.04
CA SER A 21 2.13 -8.06 12.59
C SER A 21 1.78 -8.99 13.76
N ALA A 22 2.67 -9.08 14.77
CA ALA A 22 2.45 -9.91 15.95
C ALA A 22 1.25 -9.42 16.77
N ILE A 23 1.22 -8.10 17.00
CA ILE A 23 0.13 -7.42 17.69
C ILE A 23 -1.17 -7.54 16.89
N ALA A 24 -1.15 -7.32 15.57
CA ALA A 24 -2.32 -7.40 14.70
C ALA A 24 -2.99 -8.77 14.77
N ARG A 25 -2.21 -9.85 14.66
CA ARG A 25 -2.74 -11.20 14.79
C ARG A 25 -3.27 -11.47 16.20
N SER A 26 -2.58 -11.00 17.23
CA SER A 26 -2.96 -11.24 18.62
C SER A 26 -4.32 -10.62 18.95
N ILE A 27 -4.57 -9.37 18.56
CA ILE A 27 -5.88 -8.74 18.77
C ILE A 27 -6.96 -9.34 17.85
N ASN A 28 -6.60 -9.82 16.67
CA ASN A 28 -7.52 -10.53 15.79
C ASN A 28 -7.99 -11.85 16.40
N LEU A 29 -7.11 -12.56 17.12
CA LEU A 29 -7.49 -13.76 17.87
C LEU A 29 -8.43 -13.46 19.05
N LEU A 30 -8.46 -12.22 19.53
CA LEU A 30 -9.47 -11.69 20.46
C LEU A 30 -10.73 -11.19 19.74
N GLY A 31 -10.96 -11.55 18.48
CA GLY A 31 -12.20 -11.23 17.76
C GLY A 31 -12.25 -9.83 17.13
N VAL A 32 -11.13 -9.09 17.07
CA VAL A 32 -11.07 -7.84 16.32
C VAL A 32 -11.01 -8.11 14.82
N TYR A 33 -11.91 -7.49 14.05
CA TYR A 33 -11.97 -7.66 12.60
C TYR A 33 -10.84 -6.91 11.88
N LEU A 34 -10.10 -7.59 10.99
CA LEU A 34 -9.03 -6.98 10.18
C LEU A 34 -9.38 -6.85 8.69
N GLY A 35 -10.49 -7.43 8.25
CA GLY A 35 -10.81 -7.69 6.85
C GLY A 35 -10.99 -9.17 6.58
N GLU A 36 -11.60 -9.49 5.44
CA GLU A 36 -11.70 -10.87 4.95
C GLU A 36 -10.31 -11.45 4.67
N SER A 37 -10.11 -12.74 4.96
CA SER A 37 -8.80 -13.40 4.86
C SER A 37 -8.18 -13.30 3.46
N GLU A 38 -8.99 -13.33 2.40
CA GLU A 38 -8.58 -13.15 0.99
C GLU A 38 -8.03 -11.74 0.69
N ASN A 39 -8.40 -10.75 1.49
CA ASN A 39 -7.98 -9.36 1.36
C ASN A 39 -6.80 -9.01 2.28
N LEU A 40 -6.27 -9.99 3.03
CA LEU A 40 -5.10 -9.83 3.88
C LEU A 40 -3.85 -10.35 3.19
N LEU A 41 -2.76 -9.57 3.26
CA LEU A 41 -1.48 -9.95 2.68
C LEU A 41 -0.97 -11.26 3.31
N SER A 42 -0.82 -12.27 2.45
CA SER A 42 -0.39 -13.62 2.82
C SER A 42 1.04 -13.63 3.38
N ALA A 43 1.39 -14.74 4.03
CA ALA A 43 2.74 -14.99 4.51
C ALA A 43 3.76 -14.95 3.35
N GLN A 44 4.96 -14.43 3.64
CA GLN A 44 6.12 -14.44 2.75
C GLN A 44 7.33 -14.98 3.52
N GLU A 45 8.45 -15.27 2.85
CA GLU A 45 9.65 -15.84 3.48
C GLU A 45 10.17 -15.01 4.66
N ASP A 46 10.06 -13.70 4.60
CA ASP A 46 10.51 -12.75 5.61
C ASP A 46 9.49 -12.48 6.74
N ASN A 47 8.28 -13.04 6.61
CA ASN A 47 7.24 -13.09 7.62
C ASN A 47 6.30 -14.31 7.38
N PRO A 48 6.71 -15.51 7.81
CA PRO A 48 6.03 -16.77 7.48
C PRO A 48 4.65 -16.92 8.13
N HIS A 49 4.27 -16.01 9.03
CA HIS A 49 2.97 -16.03 9.71
C HIS A 49 1.97 -14.97 9.20
N GLY A 50 2.28 -14.32 8.09
CA GLY A 50 1.40 -13.33 7.47
C GLY A 50 1.63 -11.92 7.99
N PHE A 51 1.39 -10.94 7.12
CA PHE A 51 1.55 -9.54 7.47
C PHE A 51 0.31 -8.97 8.15
N TRP A 52 -0.88 -9.53 7.91
CA TRP A 52 -2.14 -9.00 8.46
C TRP A 52 -2.40 -7.55 8.02
N GLU A 53 -1.81 -7.15 6.89
CA GLU A 53 -2.02 -5.86 6.24
C GLU A 53 -3.11 -6.05 5.18
N HIS A 54 -4.07 -5.13 5.13
CA HIS A 54 -5.15 -5.20 4.16
C HIS A 54 -4.64 -4.71 2.79
N LEU A 55 -4.83 -5.52 1.73
CA LEU A 55 -4.26 -5.26 0.39
C LEU A 55 -4.69 -3.90 -0.17
N ASN A 56 -5.97 -3.54 -0.06
CA ASN A 56 -6.46 -2.21 -0.49
C ASN A 56 -5.80 -1.05 0.28
N ILE A 57 -5.48 -1.23 1.57
CA ILE A 57 -4.80 -0.20 2.36
C ILE A 57 -3.36 -0.05 1.87
N ILE A 58 -2.66 -1.17 1.61
CA ILE A 58 -1.31 -1.14 1.05
C ILE A 58 -1.28 -0.41 -0.29
N ASP A 59 -2.19 -0.76 -1.21
CA ASP A 59 -2.26 -0.15 -2.55
C ASP A 59 -2.46 1.36 -2.48
N ILE A 60 -3.52 1.81 -1.79
CA ILE A 60 -3.86 3.23 -1.70
C ILE A 60 -2.73 4.02 -1.04
N GLN A 61 -2.14 3.50 0.03
CA GLN A 61 -1.05 4.19 0.73
C GLN A 61 0.23 4.28 -0.11
N ASN A 62 0.57 3.24 -0.88
CA ASN A 62 1.69 3.33 -1.81
C ASN A 62 1.43 4.37 -2.91
N ARG A 63 0.21 4.44 -3.44
CA ARG A 63 -0.17 5.46 -4.44
C ARG A 63 -0.14 6.88 -3.87
N ILE A 64 -0.54 7.08 -2.61
CA ILE A 64 -0.40 8.36 -1.91
C ILE A 64 1.06 8.75 -1.79
N LEU A 65 1.92 7.85 -1.30
CA LEU A 65 3.35 8.12 -1.15
C LEU A 65 3.99 8.46 -2.50
N TRP A 66 3.63 7.72 -3.55
CA TRP A 66 4.07 7.98 -4.92
C TRP A 66 3.68 9.38 -5.41
N GLU A 67 2.41 9.79 -5.21
CA GLU A 67 1.93 11.13 -5.57
C GLU A 67 2.69 12.22 -4.81
N LEU A 68 3.08 11.95 -3.57
CA LEU A 68 3.91 12.84 -2.74
C LEU A 68 5.40 12.80 -3.10
N GLY A 69 5.81 11.99 -4.09
CA GLY A 69 7.19 11.86 -4.54
C GLY A 69 8.09 11.14 -3.53
N VAL A 70 7.53 10.34 -2.63
CA VAL A 70 8.29 9.61 -1.60
C VAL A 70 7.95 8.12 -1.59
N SER A 71 8.73 7.36 -0.84
CA SER A 71 8.53 5.93 -0.60
C SER A 71 8.53 5.64 0.90
N TRP A 72 8.16 4.41 1.27
CA TRP A 72 8.21 3.95 2.67
C TRP A 72 9.62 4.05 3.30
N ASP A 73 10.68 3.97 2.48
CA ASP A 73 12.07 4.07 2.93
C ASP A 73 12.64 5.49 2.83
N THR A 74 11.78 6.51 2.74
CA THR A 74 12.20 7.92 2.71
C THR A 74 12.35 8.46 4.13
N PRO A 75 13.58 8.82 4.56
CA PRO A 75 13.85 9.40 5.88
C PRO A 75 13.59 10.91 5.91
N VAL A 76 12.69 11.42 5.07
CA VAL A 76 12.39 12.86 4.99
C VAL A 76 10.93 13.04 5.38
N PRO A 77 10.62 13.92 6.34
CA PRO A 77 9.24 14.23 6.68
C PRO A 77 8.44 14.74 5.48
N LEU A 78 7.17 14.34 5.42
CA LEU A 78 6.23 14.92 4.46
C LEU A 78 6.04 16.41 4.74
N GLU A 79 5.74 17.17 3.69
CA GLU A 79 5.39 18.58 3.79
C GLU A 79 4.20 18.79 4.74
N GLU A 80 4.18 19.90 5.48
CA GLU A 80 3.03 20.25 6.31
C GLU A 80 1.76 20.34 5.48
N LEU A 81 0.64 19.89 6.05
CA LEU A 81 -0.68 19.91 5.42
C LEU A 81 -0.77 19.17 4.07
N TRP A 82 0.15 18.26 3.76
CA TRP A 82 0.13 17.48 2.51
C TRP A 82 -1.24 16.81 2.25
N TRP A 83 -1.93 16.36 3.30
CA TRP A 83 -3.21 15.65 3.22
C TRP A 83 -4.40 16.56 2.90
N LYS A 84 -4.22 17.89 2.99
CA LYS A 84 -5.24 18.89 2.63
C LYS A 84 -5.12 19.35 1.18
N LYS A 85 -4.08 18.93 0.45
CA LYS A 85 -3.87 19.33 -0.94
C LYS A 85 -4.96 18.75 -1.86
N PRO A 86 -5.36 19.47 -2.94
CA PRO A 86 -6.40 19.01 -3.86
C PRO A 86 -6.14 17.63 -4.48
N GLU A 87 -4.87 17.30 -4.73
CA GLU A 87 -4.41 16.02 -5.28
C GLU A 87 -4.74 14.84 -4.34
N MET A 88 -4.97 15.09 -3.05
CA MET A 88 -5.33 14.06 -2.06
C MET A 88 -6.83 13.73 -2.03
N ILE A 89 -7.68 14.55 -2.65
CA ILE A 89 -9.15 14.36 -2.64
C ILE A 89 -9.57 12.99 -3.20
N PRO A 90 -9.03 12.48 -4.32
CA PRO A 90 -9.38 11.16 -4.84
C PRO A 90 -9.07 10.04 -3.85
N PHE A 91 -7.87 10.04 -3.26
CA PHE A 91 -7.45 9.05 -2.27
C PHE A 91 -8.30 9.11 -1.00
N ARG A 92 -8.61 10.31 -0.53
CA ARG A 92 -9.50 10.54 0.61
C ARG A 92 -10.88 9.90 0.39
N ASN A 93 -11.46 10.12 -0.79
CA ASN A 93 -12.76 9.55 -1.16
C ASN A 93 -12.71 8.03 -1.25
N GLU A 94 -11.63 7.47 -1.82
CA GLU A 94 -11.41 6.03 -1.95
C GLU A 94 -11.31 5.36 -0.56
N ILE A 95 -10.51 5.90 0.36
CA ILE A 95 -10.40 5.41 1.74
C ILE A 95 -11.74 5.52 2.46
N LYS A 96 -12.43 6.66 2.34
CA LYS A 96 -13.74 6.87 2.97
C LYS A 96 -14.77 5.85 2.47
N GLN A 97 -14.79 5.58 1.16
CA GLN A 97 -15.67 4.58 0.57
C GLN A 97 -15.32 3.17 1.08
N PHE A 98 -14.03 2.81 1.10
CA PHE A 98 -13.55 1.54 1.62
C PHE A 98 -13.99 1.30 3.08
N ILE A 99 -13.73 2.26 3.97
CA ILE A 99 -14.13 2.16 5.39
C ILE A 99 -15.65 2.01 5.52
N SER A 100 -16.41 2.83 4.79
CA SER A 100 -17.88 2.83 4.86
C SER A 100 -18.51 1.53 4.38
N GLN A 101 -17.90 0.87 3.39
CA GLN A 101 -18.45 -0.33 2.76
C GLN A 101 -17.99 -1.63 3.45
N GLN A 102 -16.75 -1.67 3.94
CA GLN A 102 -16.12 -2.94 4.36
C GLN A 102 -15.82 -3.00 5.87
N MET A 103 -15.62 -1.85 6.51
CA MET A 103 -15.13 -1.82 7.91
C MET A 103 -16.20 -1.40 8.90
N ILE A 104 -16.96 -0.32 8.60
CA ILE A 104 -17.94 0.27 9.53
C ILE A 104 -19.10 -0.67 9.89
N SER A 105 -19.42 -1.66 9.04
CA SER A 105 -20.41 -2.69 9.38
C SER A 105 -19.99 -3.54 10.58
N GLN A 106 -18.69 -3.53 10.91
CA GLN A 106 -18.14 -4.18 12.09
C GLN A 106 -18.09 -3.16 13.23
N ASN A 107 -18.67 -3.52 14.38
CA ASN A 107 -18.65 -2.66 15.56
C ASN A 107 -17.23 -2.43 16.11
N LEU A 108 -16.34 -3.40 15.90
CA LEU A 108 -14.95 -3.37 16.35
C LEU A 108 -14.02 -3.92 15.27
N TRP A 109 -13.17 -3.06 14.74
CA TRP A 109 -12.23 -3.43 13.69
C TRP A 109 -10.86 -2.80 13.94
N ALA A 110 -9.86 -3.30 13.21
CA ALA A 110 -8.51 -2.77 13.24
C ALA A 110 -7.92 -2.77 11.85
N TRP A 111 -6.88 -1.96 11.67
CA TRP A 111 -6.03 -2.05 10.52
C TRP A 111 -4.58 -1.84 10.93
N LYS A 112 -3.69 -2.38 10.11
CA LYS A 112 -2.26 -2.28 10.30
C LYS A 112 -1.64 -2.08 8.94
N ASP A 113 -0.80 -1.07 8.84
CA ASP A 113 0.20 -0.89 7.80
C ASP A 113 1.21 0.12 8.35
N PRO A 114 2.52 -0.18 8.39
CA PRO A 114 3.51 0.75 8.93
C PRO A 114 3.48 2.14 8.29
N ARG A 115 3.15 2.26 6.99
CA ARG A 115 3.07 3.54 6.26
C ARG A 115 1.97 4.45 6.82
N THR A 116 0.98 3.87 7.51
CA THR A 116 -0.06 4.63 8.24
C THR A 116 0.56 5.61 9.24
N CYS A 117 1.74 5.29 9.81
CA CYS A 117 2.48 6.21 10.68
C CYS A 117 2.73 7.59 10.02
N LEU A 118 3.07 7.59 8.72
CA LEU A 118 3.33 8.81 7.96
C LEU A 118 2.04 9.46 7.45
N LEU A 119 1.03 8.62 7.16
CA LEU A 119 -0.21 9.04 6.51
C LEU A 119 -1.37 9.33 7.48
N LEU A 120 -1.10 9.26 8.79
CA LEU A 120 -2.10 9.35 9.85
C LEU A 120 -3.04 10.57 9.79
N PRO A 121 -2.59 11.78 9.41
CA PRO A 121 -3.47 12.95 9.34
C PRO A 121 -4.68 12.77 8.44
N LEU A 122 -4.47 12.12 7.28
CA LEU A 122 -5.54 11.83 6.33
C LEU A 122 -6.54 10.84 6.93
N TRP A 123 -6.05 9.80 7.62
CA TRP A 123 -6.89 8.82 8.30
C TRP A 123 -7.72 9.45 9.41
N LEU A 124 -7.11 10.29 10.26
CA LEU A 124 -7.80 10.99 11.35
C LEU A 124 -8.95 11.87 10.82
N ASP A 125 -8.70 12.66 9.78
CA ASP A 125 -9.73 13.49 9.14
C ASP A 125 -10.92 12.66 8.64
N ILE A 126 -10.65 11.49 8.04
CA ILE A 126 -11.68 10.61 7.49
C ILE A 126 -12.47 9.93 8.61
N LEU A 127 -11.79 9.39 9.62
CA LEU A 127 -12.42 8.71 10.76
C LEU A 127 -13.30 9.68 11.56
N GLN A 128 -12.83 10.91 11.77
CA GLN A 128 -13.61 11.97 12.40
C GLN A 128 -14.87 12.29 11.59
N GLU A 129 -14.78 12.44 10.27
CA GLU A 129 -15.94 12.70 9.41
C GLU A 129 -16.94 11.53 9.41
N LEU A 130 -16.44 10.29 9.50
CA LEU A 130 -17.27 9.09 9.57
C LEU A 130 -17.85 8.82 10.95
N GLY A 131 -17.44 9.57 11.98
CA GLY A 131 -17.87 9.37 13.37
C GLY A 131 -17.33 8.09 13.99
N VAL A 132 -16.14 7.64 13.57
CA VAL A 132 -15.49 6.43 14.08
C VAL A 132 -14.56 6.81 15.23
N GLU A 133 -14.75 6.19 16.39
CA GLU A 133 -13.82 6.32 17.52
C GLU A 133 -12.55 5.51 17.22
N VAL A 134 -11.37 6.10 17.34
CA VAL A 134 -10.08 5.44 17.08
C VAL A 134 -9.22 5.35 18.34
N ASN A 135 -8.68 4.16 18.59
CA ASN A 135 -7.64 3.91 19.59
C ASN A 135 -6.35 3.47 18.90
N PHE A 136 -5.20 3.80 19.48
CA PHE A 136 -3.89 3.49 18.90
C PHE A 136 -3.15 2.42 19.69
N VAL A 137 -2.54 1.47 18.98
CA VAL A 137 -1.57 0.53 19.55
C VAL A 137 -0.23 0.77 18.86
N ILE A 138 0.75 1.28 19.61
CA ILE A 138 2.04 1.71 19.08
C ILE A 138 3.08 0.66 19.48
N SER A 139 3.56 -0.06 18.48
CA SER A 139 4.60 -1.06 18.60
C SER A 139 5.98 -0.41 18.60
N ILE A 140 6.73 -0.60 19.68
CA ILE A 140 8.08 -0.06 19.86
C ILE A 140 9.10 -1.19 19.84
N ARG A 141 10.23 -0.96 19.18
CA ARG A 141 11.40 -1.85 19.21
C ARG A 141 12.67 -1.00 19.14
N ASN A 142 13.77 -1.52 19.68
CA ASN A 142 15.07 -0.86 19.61
C ASN A 142 15.41 -0.46 18.16
N PRO A 143 15.72 0.83 17.89
CA PRO A 143 16.00 1.31 16.54
C PRO A 143 17.23 0.66 15.90
N LEU A 144 18.25 0.24 16.68
CA LEU A 144 19.37 -0.52 16.12
C LEU A 144 18.95 -1.91 15.65
N ASP A 145 18.05 -2.57 16.37
CA ASP A 145 17.55 -3.89 15.97
C ASP A 145 16.72 -3.81 14.67
N ILE A 146 15.92 -2.75 14.54
CA ILE A 146 15.24 -2.45 13.27
C ILE A 146 16.27 -2.20 12.17
N ALA A 147 17.29 -1.38 12.41
CA ALA A 147 18.32 -1.06 11.43
C ALA A 147 19.11 -2.31 10.98
N ASN A 148 19.51 -3.16 11.91
CA ASN A 148 20.17 -4.44 11.62
C ASN A 148 19.26 -5.37 10.80
N SER A 149 17.97 -5.43 11.12
CA SER A 149 17.00 -6.20 10.35
C SER A 149 16.82 -5.66 8.92
N LEU A 150 16.80 -4.35 8.72
CA LEU A 150 16.67 -3.72 7.40
C LEU A 150 17.94 -3.85 6.57
N LEU A 151 19.12 -3.79 7.20
CA LEU A 151 20.39 -4.07 6.55
C LEU A 151 20.40 -5.50 5.99
N LYS A 152 20.03 -6.50 6.81
CA LYS A 152 20.01 -7.90 6.38
C LYS A 152 18.99 -8.18 5.26
N ARG A 153 17.80 -7.58 5.35
CA ARG A 153 16.69 -7.84 4.42
C ARG A 153 16.79 -7.05 3.11
N ASN A 154 17.11 -5.77 3.21
CA ASN A 154 16.97 -4.81 2.11
C ASN A 154 18.30 -4.15 1.74
N ASN A 155 19.40 -4.48 2.42
CA ASN A 155 20.70 -3.84 2.28
C ASN A 155 20.64 -2.32 2.51
N ILE A 156 19.75 -1.87 3.40
CA ILE A 156 19.61 -0.45 3.75
C ILE A 156 20.67 -0.10 4.80
N PRO A 157 21.50 0.94 4.60
CA PRO A 157 22.49 1.37 5.58
C PRO A 157 21.87 1.72 6.93
N ILE A 158 22.60 1.49 8.02
CA ILE A 158 22.14 1.73 9.40
C ILE A 158 21.68 3.18 9.58
N GLN A 159 22.45 4.15 9.10
CA GLN A 159 22.13 5.58 9.23
C GLN A 159 20.81 5.94 8.53
N LYS A 160 20.59 5.41 7.32
CA LYS A 160 19.32 5.59 6.61
C LYS A 160 18.18 4.92 7.35
N SER A 161 18.38 3.71 7.85
CA SER A 161 17.35 2.96 8.61
C SER A 161 16.91 3.70 9.88
N LEU A 162 17.87 4.26 10.61
CA LEU A 162 17.61 5.10 11.78
C LEU A 162 16.86 6.37 11.37
N GLY A 163 17.26 7.00 10.26
CA GLY A 163 16.53 8.12 9.68
C GLY A 163 15.07 7.77 9.37
N ILE A 164 14.79 6.64 8.74
CA ILE A 164 13.43 6.18 8.46
C ILE A 164 12.66 5.96 9.77
N TRP A 165 13.28 5.31 10.76
CA TRP A 165 12.68 5.08 12.07
C TRP A 165 12.25 6.39 12.75
N MET A 166 13.11 7.41 12.74
CA MET A 166 12.77 8.74 13.28
C MET A 166 11.55 9.35 12.58
N ASN A 167 11.52 9.30 11.25
CA ASN A 167 10.42 9.86 10.48
C ASN A 167 9.08 9.26 10.91
N TYR A 168 9.04 7.94 11.04
CA TYR A 168 7.86 7.19 11.43
C TYR A 168 7.45 7.52 12.88
N MET A 169 8.38 7.43 13.82
CA MET A 169 8.06 7.55 15.24
C MET A 169 7.74 8.99 15.64
N ILE A 170 8.40 10.01 15.07
CA ILE A 170 8.00 11.42 15.25
C ILE A 170 6.58 11.64 14.72
N SER A 171 6.27 11.10 13.53
CA SER A 171 4.94 11.24 12.93
C SER A 171 3.85 10.61 13.82
N VAL A 172 4.11 9.41 14.36
CA VAL A 172 3.19 8.76 15.32
C VAL A 172 2.96 9.66 16.53
N ALA A 173 4.04 10.08 17.21
CA ALA A 173 3.93 10.91 18.40
C ALA A 173 3.11 12.18 18.18
N ARG A 174 3.37 12.89 17.07
CA ARG A 174 2.68 14.14 16.73
C ARG A 174 1.18 13.92 16.56
N TRP A 175 0.79 12.88 15.82
CA TRP A 175 -0.60 12.67 15.43
C TRP A 175 -1.43 11.86 16.41
N THR A 176 -0.79 11.24 17.41
CA THR A 176 -1.49 10.49 18.45
C THR A 176 -1.42 11.14 19.83
N ALA A 177 -0.77 12.29 19.99
CA ALA A 177 -0.55 12.95 21.30
C ALA A 177 -1.83 13.12 22.14
N ASN A 178 -2.93 13.51 21.49
CA ASN A 178 -4.23 13.78 22.12
C ASN A 178 -5.20 12.59 22.08
N SER A 179 -4.72 11.41 21.70
CA SER A 179 -5.54 10.21 21.54
C SER A 179 -5.21 9.14 22.56
N LYS A 180 -6.16 8.23 22.81
CA LYS A 180 -5.89 7.05 23.63
C LYS A 180 -4.91 6.13 22.90
N CYS A 181 -3.70 6.05 23.44
CA CYS A 181 -2.59 5.28 22.88
C CYS A 181 -2.10 4.26 23.89
N ILE A 182 -1.82 3.06 23.41
CA ILE A 182 -1.22 1.98 24.19
C ILE A 182 0.09 1.63 23.52
N LEU A 183 1.17 1.66 24.30
CA LEU A 183 2.49 1.36 23.81
C LEU A 183 2.83 -0.08 24.16
N VAL A 184 3.36 -0.81 23.18
CA VAL A 184 3.72 -2.22 23.32
C VAL A 184 5.17 -2.37 22.89
N SER A 185 6.05 -2.68 23.84
CA SER A 185 7.41 -3.09 23.55
C SER A 185 7.38 -4.47 22.88
N TYR A 186 7.99 -4.60 21.71
CA TYR A 186 8.12 -5.86 21.00
C TYR A 186 8.83 -6.91 21.83
N ASP A 187 9.91 -6.50 22.50
CA ASP A 187 10.74 -7.38 23.31
C ASP A 187 9.94 -7.91 24.51
N GLU A 188 9.25 -7.03 25.25
CA GLU A 188 8.42 -7.44 26.38
C GLU A 188 7.21 -8.28 25.93
N PHE A 189 6.63 -7.97 24.77
CA PHE A 189 5.54 -8.75 24.18
C PHE A 189 5.97 -10.15 23.78
N LEU A 190 7.21 -10.35 23.33
CA LEU A 190 7.71 -11.70 23.05
C LEU A 190 8.07 -12.46 24.33
N ASP A 191 8.60 -11.77 25.34
CA ASP A 191 9.02 -12.39 26.60
C ASP A 191 7.79 -12.87 27.42
N ASP A 192 6.70 -12.10 27.45
CA ASP A 192 5.44 -12.48 28.11
C ASP A 192 4.21 -12.01 27.32
N TRP A 193 3.96 -12.66 26.18
CA TRP A 193 2.84 -12.30 25.30
C TRP A 193 1.49 -12.38 26.00
N HIS A 194 1.31 -13.29 26.96
CA HIS A 194 0.01 -13.55 27.58
C HIS A 194 -0.38 -12.38 28.49
N GLN A 195 0.51 -11.99 29.41
CA GLN A 195 0.25 -10.85 30.28
C GLN A 195 0.14 -9.54 29.50
N GLN A 196 0.98 -9.33 28.49
CA GLN A 196 0.94 -8.13 27.66
C GLN A 196 -0.34 -8.04 26.83
N LEU A 197 -0.79 -9.14 26.23
CA LEU A 197 -2.06 -9.19 25.49
C LEU A 197 -3.26 -9.04 26.43
N PHE A 198 -3.21 -9.61 27.64
CA PHE A 198 -4.25 -9.41 28.65
C PHE A 198 -4.37 -7.93 29.03
N ASN A 199 -3.27 -7.27 29.36
CA ASN A 199 -3.25 -5.84 29.67
C ASN A 199 -3.79 -4.99 28.51
N LEU A 200 -3.35 -5.30 27.28
CA LEU A 200 -3.84 -4.65 26.07
C LEU A 200 -5.36 -4.82 25.90
N SER A 201 -5.89 -6.03 26.18
CA SER A 201 -7.32 -6.31 26.09
C SER A 201 -8.14 -5.47 27.07
N GLN A 202 -7.67 -5.34 28.32
CA GLN A 202 -8.35 -4.54 29.35
C GLN A 202 -8.35 -3.07 28.98
N GLN A 203 -7.19 -2.54 28.55
CA GLN A 203 -7.07 -1.13 28.18
C GLN A 203 -7.91 -0.78 26.95
N LEU A 204 -8.05 -1.68 25.98
CA LEU A 204 -8.87 -1.48 24.77
C LEU A 204 -10.33 -1.92 24.91
N ASN A 205 -10.74 -2.48 26.06
CA ASN A 205 -12.03 -3.13 26.22
C ASN A 205 -12.31 -4.16 25.12
N LEU A 206 -11.35 -5.08 24.91
CA LEU A 206 -11.49 -6.24 24.02
C LEU A 206 -12.03 -7.43 24.80
N PRO A 207 -12.72 -8.37 24.14
CA PRO A 207 -13.14 -9.59 24.81
C PRO A 207 -11.91 -10.43 25.17
N TRP A 208 -11.96 -11.05 26.34
CA TRP A 208 -11.00 -12.07 26.76
C TRP A 208 -11.72 -13.41 26.85
N PRO A 209 -11.19 -14.49 26.25
CA PRO A 209 -11.87 -15.78 26.26
C PRO A 209 -11.91 -16.38 27.67
N GLU A 210 -13.05 -16.92 28.08
CA GLU A 210 -13.19 -17.64 29.35
C GLU A 210 -12.28 -18.88 29.41
N ASN A 211 -12.16 -19.60 28.27
CA ASN A 211 -11.22 -20.70 28.11
C ASN A 211 -10.02 -20.26 27.26
N GLU A 212 -8.90 -20.00 27.93
CA GLU A 212 -7.67 -19.54 27.30
C GLU A 212 -6.91 -20.63 26.52
N LEU A 213 -7.32 -21.91 26.62
CA LEU A 213 -6.58 -23.02 26.01
C LEU A 213 -6.46 -22.84 24.49
N GLU A 214 -7.57 -22.52 23.82
CA GLU A 214 -7.59 -22.30 22.37
C GLU A 214 -6.75 -21.08 21.97
N LEU A 215 -6.82 -20.00 22.75
CA LEU A 215 -6.00 -18.81 22.53
C LEU A 215 -4.51 -19.16 22.66
N LYS A 216 -4.12 -19.88 23.71
CA LYS A 216 -2.73 -20.33 23.94
C LYS A 216 -2.24 -21.21 22.80
N GLU A 217 -3.01 -22.18 22.35
CA GLU A 217 -2.64 -23.04 21.22
C GLU A 217 -2.44 -22.26 19.92
N LYS A 218 -3.34 -21.32 19.60
CA LYS A 218 -3.23 -20.47 18.40
C LYS A 218 -2.05 -19.50 18.51
N MET A 219 -1.81 -18.93 19.69
CA MET A 219 -0.71 -18.01 19.94
C MET A 219 0.66 -18.70 19.91
N GLN A 220 0.81 -19.90 20.49
CA GLN A 220 2.06 -20.66 20.47
C GLN A 220 2.49 -21.08 19.04
N LYS A 221 1.54 -21.30 18.13
CA LYS A 221 1.82 -21.57 16.72
C LYS A 221 2.35 -20.35 15.96
N PHE A 222 2.17 -19.15 16.52
CA PHE A 222 2.39 -17.87 15.88
C PHE A 222 3.57 -17.09 16.49
N ILE A 223 3.65 -17.05 17.83
CA ILE A 223 4.75 -16.42 18.56
C ILE A 223 5.86 -17.44 18.73
N ASN A 224 6.91 -17.30 17.94
CA ASN A 224 8.15 -18.05 18.11
C ASN A 224 9.25 -17.09 18.60
N PRO A 225 9.86 -17.35 19.78
CA PRO A 225 11.01 -16.59 20.27
C PRO A 225 12.17 -16.49 19.27
N GLN A 226 12.30 -17.44 18.34
CA GLN A 226 13.30 -17.43 17.27
C GLN A 226 13.12 -16.27 16.26
N PHE A 227 11.98 -15.59 16.24
CA PHE A 227 11.78 -14.36 15.46
C PHE A 227 12.49 -13.13 16.06
N ARG A 228 13.10 -13.28 17.25
CA ARG A 228 14.03 -12.32 17.82
C ARG A 228 15.40 -12.47 17.17
N HIS A 229 15.54 -11.98 15.94
CA HIS A 229 16.78 -12.13 15.16
C HIS A 229 17.91 -11.17 15.57
N SER A 230 17.59 -10.14 16.36
CA SER A 230 18.57 -9.20 16.90
C SER A 230 18.07 -8.66 18.24
N TYR A 231 19.01 -8.50 19.17
CA TYR A 231 18.82 -7.88 20.47
C TYR A 231 20.02 -6.97 20.74
N SER A 232 19.78 -5.66 20.72
CA SER A 232 20.79 -4.65 20.99
C SER A 232 20.50 -4.00 22.34
N SER A 233 21.53 -3.77 23.16
CA SER A 233 21.37 -3.08 24.44
C SER A 233 21.16 -1.58 24.23
N ASN A 234 20.56 -0.92 25.23
CA ASN A 234 20.44 0.54 25.25
C ASN A 234 21.81 1.23 25.28
N ASP A 235 22.83 0.57 25.85
CA ASP A 235 24.19 1.09 25.90
C ASP A 235 24.87 1.04 24.51
N GLN A 236 24.66 -0.05 23.75
CA GLN A 236 25.12 -0.13 22.35
C GLN A 236 24.47 0.95 21.46
N LEU A 237 23.19 1.26 21.69
CA LEU A 237 22.51 2.35 21.00
C LEU A 237 23.12 3.72 21.34
N LYS A 238 23.50 3.93 22.61
CA LYS A 238 24.14 5.18 23.09
C LYS A 238 25.58 5.35 22.59
N GLU A 239 26.34 4.26 22.50
CA GLU A 239 27.75 4.25 22.08
C GLU A 239 27.94 4.48 20.57
N THR A 240 26.88 4.31 19.78
CA THR A 240 26.94 4.58 18.33
C THR A 240 26.98 6.09 18.10
N ILE A 241 28.19 6.62 17.84
CA ILE A 241 28.50 8.06 17.69
C ILE A 241 27.56 8.71 16.66
N GLY A 242 26.80 9.74 17.10
CA GLY A 242 25.90 10.52 16.25
C GLY A 242 24.39 10.26 16.43
N LEU A 243 23.98 9.45 17.41
CA LEU A 243 22.59 9.00 17.58
C LEU A 243 21.79 9.63 18.74
N LYS A 244 22.25 10.73 19.34
CA LYS A 244 21.60 11.30 20.54
C LYS A 244 20.09 11.60 20.35
N PRO A 245 19.63 12.18 19.22
CA PRO A 245 18.19 12.39 18.99
C PRO A 245 17.38 11.08 18.91
N PHE A 246 17.98 10.02 18.36
CA PHE A 246 17.35 8.70 18.21
C PHE A 246 17.20 8.00 19.57
N VAL A 247 18.27 8.03 20.38
CA VAL A 247 18.26 7.53 21.76
C VAL A 247 17.20 8.29 22.57
N ASN A 248 17.19 9.62 22.49
CA ASN A 248 16.25 10.45 23.24
C ASN A 248 14.80 10.11 22.89
N LEU A 249 14.47 10.01 21.61
CA LEU A 249 13.11 9.64 21.19
C LEU A 249 12.73 8.24 21.68
N TYR A 250 13.65 7.27 21.57
CA TYR A 250 13.41 5.91 22.03
C TYR A 250 13.22 5.85 23.56
N ASP A 251 14.04 6.57 24.33
CA ASP A 251 13.92 6.68 25.78
C ASP A 251 12.59 7.35 26.20
N ILE A 252 12.11 8.35 25.45
CA ILE A 252 10.78 8.96 25.68
C ILE A 252 9.70 7.88 25.55
N TYR A 253 9.74 7.09 24.48
CA TYR A 253 8.80 6.01 24.23
C TYR A 253 8.84 4.93 25.33
N LEU A 254 10.03 4.50 25.76
CA LEU A 254 10.18 3.52 26.83
C LEU A 254 9.66 4.03 28.18
N LYS A 255 9.99 5.28 28.56
CA LYS A 255 9.53 5.87 29.83
C LYS A 255 8.02 6.08 29.90
N LYS A 256 7.35 6.15 28.74
CA LYS A 256 5.92 6.47 28.62
C LYS A 256 5.02 5.27 28.37
N MET A 257 5.52 4.04 28.43
CA MET A 257 4.66 2.84 28.34
C MET A 257 3.46 2.84 29.32
N ASN A 258 3.51 3.67 30.38
CA ASN A 258 2.46 3.81 31.39
C ASN A 258 1.68 5.14 31.36
N PHE A 259 1.89 6.05 30.40
CA PHE A 259 1.27 7.40 30.37
C PHE A 259 0.90 7.91 28.97
N GLN A 260 -0.04 8.86 28.87
CA GLN A 260 -0.37 9.56 27.62
C GLN A 260 0.82 10.39 27.09
N LEU A 261 0.96 10.46 25.77
CA LEU A 261 2.07 11.11 25.05
C LEU A 261 2.03 12.66 25.07
N ASP A 262 0.89 13.26 25.41
CA ASP A 262 0.63 14.71 25.34
C ASP A 262 1.73 15.57 26.01
N TYR A 263 2.12 15.22 27.24
CA TYR A 263 3.11 15.98 28.03
C TYR A 263 4.54 15.99 27.43
N THR A 264 4.82 15.15 26.44
CA THR A 264 6.14 15.05 25.81
C THR A 264 6.19 15.67 24.41
N LEU A 265 5.06 16.16 23.89
CA LEU A 265 5.01 16.72 22.55
C LEU A 265 6.02 17.87 22.34
N PRO A 266 6.22 18.81 23.28
CA PRO A 266 7.25 19.85 23.11
C PRO A 266 8.68 19.30 22.95
N GLN A 267 9.02 18.25 23.71
CA GLN A 267 10.34 17.60 23.61
C GLN A 267 10.49 16.85 22.28
N ILE A 268 9.41 16.23 21.79
CA ILE A 268 9.40 15.53 20.51
C ILE A 268 9.50 16.53 19.34
N GLU A 269 8.87 17.70 19.45
CA GLU A 269 9.00 18.76 18.45
C GLU A 269 10.40 19.37 18.40
N GLU A 270 11.08 19.51 19.54
CA GLU A 270 12.50 19.89 19.59
C GLU A 270 13.37 18.85 18.86
N ILE A 271 13.20 17.57 19.18
CA ILE A 271 13.86 16.45 18.49
C ILE A 271 13.53 16.46 16.98
N ALA A 272 12.29 16.75 16.61
CA ALA A 272 11.87 16.80 15.20
C ALA A 272 12.53 17.95 14.43
N SER A 273 12.73 19.10 15.08
CA SER A 273 13.46 20.24 14.51
C SER A 273 14.92 19.88 14.26
N GLU A 274 15.60 19.24 15.22
CA GLU A 274 16.97 18.74 15.04
C GLU A 274 17.06 17.70 13.92
N TYR A 275 16.09 16.77 13.89
CA TYR A 275 16.02 15.73 12.88
C TYR A 275 15.79 16.28 11.47
N LYS A 276 15.05 17.39 11.29
CA LYS A 276 14.81 18.00 9.97
C LYS A 276 16.12 18.38 9.27
N ALA A 277 17.10 18.87 10.02
CA ALA A 277 18.44 19.17 9.49
C ALA A 277 19.19 17.90 9.05
N TYR A 278 19.08 16.82 9.82
CA TYR A 278 19.64 15.51 9.47
C TYR A 278 18.96 14.89 8.24
N ALA A 279 17.63 14.96 8.17
CA ALA A 279 16.82 14.46 7.06
C ALA A 279 17.18 15.15 5.73
N ALA A 280 17.48 16.46 5.76
CA ALA A 280 17.89 17.21 4.57
C ALA A 280 19.16 16.64 3.90
N LEU A 281 20.03 15.97 4.65
CA LEU A 281 21.22 15.29 4.09
C LEU A 281 20.84 14.11 3.18
N PHE A 282 19.69 13.48 3.42
CA PHE A 282 19.18 12.38 2.61
C PHE A 282 18.36 12.87 1.41
N ASP A 283 17.86 14.10 1.44
CA ASP A 283 17.04 14.68 0.36
C ASP A 283 17.87 14.80 -0.93
N ILE A 284 19.14 15.18 -0.82
CA ILE A 284 20.11 15.24 -1.93
C ILE A 284 20.34 13.84 -2.56
N ALA A 285 20.32 12.77 -1.76
CA ALA A 285 20.50 11.40 -2.22
C ALA A 285 19.19 10.76 -2.73
N ASN A 286 18.03 11.19 -2.23
CA ASN A 286 16.73 10.69 -2.66
C ASN A 286 16.31 11.25 -4.02
N LEU A 287 16.64 12.51 -4.34
CA LEU A 287 16.37 13.09 -5.66
C LEU A 287 16.95 12.24 -6.80
N THR A 288 18.16 11.71 -6.63
CA THR A 288 18.79 10.83 -7.63
C THR A 288 18.16 9.44 -7.68
N LYS A 289 17.70 8.90 -6.54
CA LYS A 289 17.02 7.59 -6.46
C LYS A 289 15.60 7.63 -7.06
N ILE A 290 14.83 8.70 -6.83
CA ILE A 290 13.49 8.89 -7.39
C ILE A 290 13.58 9.02 -8.92
N GLU A 291 14.52 9.81 -9.43
CA GLU A 291 14.78 9.88 -10.88
C GLU A 291 15.15 8.52 -11.47
N LEU A 292 15.94 7.71 -10.75
CA LEU A 292 16.31 6.35 -11.17
C LEU A 292 15.13 5.36 -11.12
N GLN A 293 14.31 5.38 -10.07
CA GLN A 293 13.13 4.52 -9.95
C GLN A 293 12.07 4.88 -10.98
N GLN A 294 11.79 6.17 -11.18
CA GLN A 294 10.94 6.65 -12.27
C GLN A 294 11.48 6.18 -13.63
N ARG A 295 12.80 6.19 -13.84
CA ARG A 295 13.41 5.67 -15.08
C ARG A 295 13.27 4.16 -15.23
N VAL A 296 13.46 3.36 -14.18
CA VAL A 296 13.32 1.89 -14.23
C VAL A 296 11.86 1.51 -14.48
N GLU A 297 10.92 2.14 -13.80
CA GLU A 297 9.49 1.87 -13.97
C GLU A 297 8.98 2.33 -15.35
N LEU A 298 9.53 3.43 -15.90
CA LEU A 298 9.32 3.82 -17.30
C LEU A 298 9.88 2.79 -18.28
N ILE A 299 10.98 2.11 -17.97
CA ILE A 299 11.56 1.05 -18.82
C ILE A 299 10.69 -0.20 -18.79
N ASP A 300 10.23 -0.63 -17.62
CA ASP A 300 9.35 -1.81 -17.48
C ASP A 300 7.97 -1.54 -18.10
N THR A 301 7.42 -0.35 -17.87
CA THR A 301 6.19 0.10 -18.54
C THR A 301 6.37 0.15 -20.06
N ARG A 302 7.54 0.60 -20.55
CA ARG A 302 7.87 0.60 -21.98
C ARG A 302 7.95 -0.81 -22.56
N HIS A 303 8.50 -1.77 -21.82
CA HIS A 303 8.60 -3.17 -22.25
C HIS A 303 7.21 -3.81 -22.37
N ASN A 304 6.36 -3.62 -21.36
CA ASN A 304 4.97 -4.08 -21.38
C ASN A 304 4.17 -3.44 -22.52
N ILE A 305 4.36 -2.14 -22.78
CA ILE A 305 3.73 -1.45 -23.91
C ILE A 305 4.17 -2.05 -25.25
N GLN A 306 5.45 -2.36 -25.43
CA GLN A 306 5.94 -2.98 -26.66
C GLN A 306 5.34 -4.37 -26.89
N HIS A 307 5.19 -5.16 -25.82
CA HIS A 307 4.51 -6.45 -25.86
C HIS A 307 3.05 -6.31 -26.34
N TYR A 308 2.24 -5.47 -25.68
CA TYR A 308 0.84 -5.26 -26.06
C TYR A 308 0.67 -4.63 -27.45
N LEU A 309 1.60 -3.79 -27.91
CA LEU A 309 1.58 -3.28 -29.28
C LEU A 309 1.81 -4.40 -30.32
N GLY A 310 2.60 -5.43 -29.99
CA GLY A 310 2.78 -6.62 -30.81
C GLY A 310 1.48 -7.41 -30.95
N GLU A 311 0.81 -7.71 -29.84
CA GLU A 311 -0.49 -8.40 -29.84
C GLU A 311 -1.55 -7.61 -30.64
N LEU A 312 -1.55 -6.28 -30.53
CA LEU A 312 -2.46 -5.40 -31.27
C LEU A 312 -2.20 -5.47 -32.79
N GLN A 313 -0.94 -5.54 -33.22
CA GLN A 313 -0.59 -5.72 -34.63
C GLN A 313 -1.01 -7.09 -35.16
N GLU A 314 -0.89 -8.14 -34.37
CA GLU A 314 -1.35 -9.49 -34.74
C GLU A 314 -2.88 -9.52 -34.92
N VAL A 315 -3.63 -8.97 -33.97
CA VAL A 315 -5.09 -8.89 -34.05
C VAL A 315 -5.53 -8.04 -35.25
N GLN A 316 -4.86 -6.92 -35.54
CA GLN A 316 -5.13 -6.12 -36.73
C GLN A 316 -4.85 -6.87 -38.03
N THR A 317 -3.80 -7.70 -38.06
CA THR A 317 -3.44 -8.50 -39.23
C THR A 317 -4.50 -9.60 -39.47
N GLN A 318 -4.95 -10.26 -38.40
CA GLN A 318 -6.05 -11.24 -38.46
C GLN A 318 -7.37 -10.61 -38.91
N LEU A 319 -7.73 -9.45 -38.38
CA LEU A 319 -8.93 -8.73 -38.82
C LEU A 319 -8.88 -8.38 -40.31
N LYS A 320 -7.70 -7.94 -40.79
CA LYS A 320 -7.51 -7.60 -42.20
C LYS A 320 -7.57 -8.83 -43.12
N SER A 321 -7.07 -9.99 -42.67
CA SER A 321 -7.19 -11.23 -43.44
C SER A 321 -8.65 -11.67 -43.55
N GLN A 322 -9.39 -11.66 -42.44
CA GLN A 322 -10.82 -11.99 -42.41
C GLN A 322 -11.65 -11.04 -43.29
N GLN A 323 -11.37 -9.73 -43.26
CA GLN A 323 -12.03 -8.77 -44.15
C GLN A 323 -11.77 -9.04 -45.63
N ASN A 324 -10.55 -9.46 -45.99
CA ASN A 324 -10.23 -9.83 -47.37
C ASN A 324 -10.92 -11.13 -47.79
N GLU A 325 -11.02 -12.10 -46.89
CA GLU A 325 -11.73 -13.36 -47.13
C GLU A 325 -13.23 -13.12 -47.30
N GLN A 326 -13.84 -12.29 -46.45
CA GLN A 326 -15.23 -11.87 -46.58
C GLN A 326 -15.50 -11.16 -47.91
N LYS A 327 -14.58 -10.29 -48.36
CA LYS A 327 -14.69 -9.65 -49.69
C LYS A 327 -14.62 -10.66 -50.84
N LYS A 328 -13.75 -11.67 -50.75
CA LYS A 328 -13.66 -12.74 -51.75
C LYS A 328 -14.96 -13.54 -51.80
N ILE A 329 -15.51 -13.93 -50.65
CA ILE A 329 -16.78 -14.65 -50.56
C ILE A 329 -17.92 -13.80 -51.13
N ASN A 330 -18.02 -12.51 -50.77
CA ASN A 330 -19.05 -11.62 -51.31
C ASN A 330 -18.95 -11.45 -52.84
N THR A 331 -17.74 -11.38 -53.38
CA THR A 331 -17.51 -11.31 -54.83
C THR A 331 -17.92 -12.61 -55.51
N PHE A 332 -17.60 -13.75 -54.89
CA PHE A 332 -18.00 -15.07 -55.38
C PHE A 332 -19.53 -15.23 -55.37
N LEU A 333 -20.21 -14.81 -54.30
CA LEU A 333 -21.68 -14.83 -54.21
C LEU A 333 -22.32 -13.96 -55.30
N ASN A 334 -21.85 -12.72 -55.48
CA ASN A 334 -22.35 -11.83 -56.55
C ASN A 334 -22.17 -12.44 -57.95
N ASN A 335 -21.04 -13.10 -58.19
CA ASN A 335 -20.78 -13.78 -59.48
C ASN A 335 -21.62 -15.06 -59.63
N SER A 336 -21.92 -15.77 -58.55
CA SER A 336 -22.70 -17.01 -58.56
C SER A 336 -24.22 -16.76 -58.62
N LEU A 337 -24.69 -15.60 -58.16
CA LEU A 337 -26.06 -15.12 -58.37
C LEU A 337 -26.39 -14.89 -59.86
N ILE A 338 -25.39 -14.83 -60.74
CA ILE A 338 -25.54 -14.63 -62.19
C ILE A 338 -25.68 -15.97 -62.96
N SER A 339 -25.44 -17.13 -62.34
CA SER A 339 -25.67 -18.46 -62.96
C SER A 339 -26.55 -19.37 -62.11
N GLY A 340 -27.76 -19.64 -62.62
CA GLY A 340 -28.80 -20.36 -61.88
C GLY A 340 -28.60 -21.88 -61.79
N LYS A 341 -29.12 -22.40 -60.67
CA LYS A 341 -29.52 -23.81 -60.37
C LYS A 341 -28.40 -24.83 -60.12
N ASP A 342 -27.49 -24.49 -59.19
CA ASP A 342 -26.84 -25.46 -58.27
C ASP A 342 -26.46 -24.74 -56.95
N THR A 343 -27.19 -23.67 -56.65
CA THR A 343 -26.71 -22.50 -55.91
C THR A 343 -27.29 -22.39 -54.49
N GLU A 344 -28.46 -22.96 -54.19
CA GLU A 344 -29.14 -22.73 -52.90
C GLU A 344 -28.46 -23.40 -51.69
N GLU A 345 -28.00 -24.66 -51.80
CA GLU A 345 -27.29 -25.32 -50.68
C GLU A 345 -25.90 -24.72 -50.41
N LYS A 346 -25.18 -24.34 -51.48
CA LYS A 346 -23.87 -23.66 -51.38
C LYS A 346 -24.02 -22.24 -50.83
N ILE A 347 -25.07 -21.51 -51.22
CA ILE A 347 -25.41 -20.20 -50.65
C ILE A 347 -25.71 -20.35 -49.16
N LEU A 348 -26.54 -21.32 -48.75
CA LEU A 348 -26.89 -21.52 -47.35
C LEU A 348 -25.67 -21.88 -46.48
N HIS A 349 -24.73 -22.68 -46.99
CA HIS A 349 -23.51 -23.01 -46.28
C HIS A 349 -22.57 -21.79 -46.14
N LEU A 350 -22.42 -21.00 -47.21
CA LEU A 350 -21.60 -19.79 -47.19
C LEU A 350 -22.22 -18.65 -46.36
N GLU A 351 -23.56 -18.54 -46.31
CA GLU A 351 -24.27 -17.61 -45.43
C GLU A 351 -24.03 -17.93 -43.95
N LYS A 352 -24.01 -19.22 -43.57
CA LYS A 352 -23.64 -19.64 -42.22
C LYS A 352 -22.20 -19.28 -41.88
N MET A 353 -21.24 -19.45 -42.80
CA MET A 353 -19.86 -19.04 -42.60
C MET A 353 -19.72 -17.52 -42.45
N ILE A 354 -20.46 -16.73 -43.24
CA ILE A 354 -20.48 -15.26 -43.10
C ILE A 354 -21.08 -14.85 -41.74
N SER A 355 -22.12 -15.55 -41.27
CA SER A 355 -22.72 -15.27 -39.95
C SER A 355 -21.72 -15.51 -38.83
N ALA A 356 -21.01 -16.64 -38.85
CA ALA A 356 -19.96 -16.94 -37.86
C ALA A 356 -18.83 -15.89 -37.87
N LEU A 357 -18.34 -15.51 -39.07
CA LEU A 357 -17.32 -14.47 -39.19
C LEU A 357 -17.81 -13.09 -38.72
N ARG A 358 -19.10 -12.77 -38.87
CA ARG A 358 -19.69 -11.53 -38.34
C ARG A 358 -19.78 -11.53 -36.82
N GLU A 359 -20.09 -12.67 -36.20
CA GLU A 359 -20.09 -12.82 -34.75
C GLU A 359 -18.67 -12.66 -34.17
N ASP A 360 -17.66 -13.27 -34.80
CA ASP A 360 -16.25 -13.12 -34.42
C ASP A 360 -15.76 -11.68 -34.61
N GLN A 361 -16.11 -11.03 -35.72
CA GLN A 361 -15.81 -9.61 -35.94
C GLN A 361 -16.46 -8.72 -34.88
N HIS A 362 -17.71 -9.04 -34.48
CA HIS A 362 -18.42 -8.30 -33.46
C HIS A 362 -17.76 -8.45 -32.09
N SER A 363 -17.35 -9.66 -31.71
CA SER A 363 -16.68 -9.91 -30.42
C SER A 363 -15.35 -9.14 -30.33
N LEU A 364 -14.55 -9.14 -31.39
CA LEU A 364 -13.31 -8.36 -31.49
C LEU A 364 -13.57 -6.84 -31.40
N GLN A 365 -14.63 -6.34 -32.04
CA GLN A 365 -15.04 -4.94 -31.91
C GLN A 365 -15.51 -4.59 -30.49
N GLN A 366 -16.21 -5.48 -29.80
CA GLN A 366 -16.61 -5.28 -28.40
C GLN A 366 -15.40 -5.24 -27.47
N ILE A 367 -14.40 -6.10 -27.69
CA ILE A 367 -13.13 -6.06 -26.95
C ILE A 367 -12.44 -4.69 -27.14
N LEU A 368 -12.35 -4.22 -28.39
CA LEU A 368 -11.79 -2.91 -28.76
C LEU A 368 -12.63 -1.70 -28.29
N GLN A 369 -13.88 -1.89 -27.88
CA GLN A 369 -14.75 -0.85 -27.34
C GLN A 369 -14.99 -1.01 -25.83
N SER A 370 -14.45 -2.07 -25.21
CA SER A 370 -14.63 -2.39 -23.80
C SER A 370 -14.06 -1.30 -22.88
N ARG A 371 -14.57 -1.24 -21.64
CA ARG A 371 -14.04 -0.31 -20.62
C ARG A 371 -12.57 -0.58 -20.32
N GLY A 372 -12.15 -1.86 -20.22
CA GLY A 372 -10.76 -2.25 -20.02
C GLY A 372 -9.82 -1.73 -21.12
N TRP A 373 -10.24 -1.88 -22.39
CA TRP A 373 -9.50 -1.34 -23.52
C TRP A 373 -9.48 0.19 -23.56
N ASN A 374 -10.60 0.85 -23.24
CA ASN A 374 -10.67 2.31 -23.19
C ASN A 374 -9.83 2.91 -22.04
N TYR A 375 -9.61 2.18 -20.94
CA TYR A 375 -8.68 2.56 -19.88
C TYR A 375 -7.23 2.53 -20.38
N LEU A 376 -6.81 1.44 -21.02
CA LEU A 376 -5.49 1.31 -21.67
C LEU A 376 -5.30 2.41 -22.73
N LYS A 377 -6.29 2.66 -23.59
CA LYS A 377 -6.27 3.69 -24.63
C LYS A 377 -6.06 5.11 -24.08
N LYS A 378 -6.63 5.45 -22.91
CA LYS A 378 -6.44 6.77 -22.27
C LYS A 378 -5.00 7.00 -21.79
N TYR A 379 -4.34 5.96 -21.28
CA TYR A 379 -2.91 6.02 -20.95
C TYR A 379 -2.03 6.30 -22.20
N TYR A 380 -2.41 5.75 -23.36
CA TYR A 380 -1.70 5.98 -24.62
C TYR A 380 -1.92 7.38 -25.24
N ILE A 381 -3.11 7.98 -25.09
CA ILE A 381 -3.38 9.35 -25.59
C ILE A 381 -2.62 10.40 -24.76
N TYR A 382 -2.46 10.16 -23.45
CA TYR A 382 -1.64 11.00 -22.59
C TYR A 382 -0.17 10.99 -23.01
N ARG A 383 0.35 9.85 -23.48
CA ARG A 383 1.70 9.75 -24.06
C ARG A 383 1.89 10.70 -25.25
N ASP A 384 0.98 10.72 -26.22
CA ASP A 384 1.17 11.54 -27.43
C ASP A 384 0.98 13.05 -27.16
N LEU A 385 0.14 13.42 -26.18
CA LEU A 385 0.02 14.80 -25.67
C LEU A 385 1.27 15.24 -24.89
N LEU A 386 1.86 14.36 -24.08
CA LEU A 386 3.13 14.61 -23.36
C LEU A 386 4.33 14.66 -24.33
N PHE A 387 4.39 13.79 -25.34
CA PHE A 387 5.44 13.80 -26.36
C PHE A 387 5.35 15.00 -27.32
N SER A 388 4.15 15.52 -27.60
CA SER A 388 3.98 16.75 -28.40
C SER A 388 4.45 18.01 -27.65
N LYS A 389 4.28 18.05 -26.31
CA LYS A 389 4.83 19.10 -25.44
C LYS A 389 6.35 18.96 -25.27
N LEU A 390 6.88 17.75 -25.16
CA LEU A 390 8.32 17.47 -25.07
C LEU A 390 9.07 17.75 -26.40
N LYS A 391 8.48 17.49 -27.57
CA LYS A 391 9.07 17.86 -28.88
C LYS A 391 9.18 19.37 -29.10
N LYS A 392 8.36 20.18 -28.43
CA LYS A 392 8.47 21.66 -28.45
C LYS A 392 9.59 22.18 -27.56
N ILE A 393 10.00 21.43 -26.54
CA ILE A 393 11.11 21.80 -25.64
C ILE A 393 12.45 21.35 -26.23
N THR A 394 12.51 20.18 -26.88
CA THR A 394 13.75 19.65 -27.47
C THR A 394 14.17 20.33 -28.79
N LYS A 395 13.25 20.98 -29.52
CA LYS A 395 13.60 21.80 -30.70
C LYS A 395 14.27 23.15 -30.39
N LYS A 396 14.33 23.57 -29.10
CA LYS A 396 14.99 24.82 -28.69
C LYS A 396 16.44 24.61 -28.23
N HIS A 397 16.91 23.36 -28.16
CA HIS A 397 18.27 23.01 -27.73
C HIS A 397 19.10 22.27 -28.79
N SER A 398 18.60 22.14 -30.02
CA SER A 398 19.36 21.58 -31.16
C SER A 398 19.76 22.62 -32.22
N SER A 399 19.63 23.91 -31.91
CA SER A 399 20.14 25.03 -32.74
C SER A 399 20.97 25.99 -31.89
N LYS A 400 22.12 25.53 -31.41
CA LYS A 400 23.27 26.35 -31.02
C LYS A 400 24.54 25.59 -31.31
#